data_AF-A0A1F9LK67-F1
#
_entry.id   AF-A0A1F9LK67-F1
#
_cell.length_a   1.000
_cell.length_b   1.000
_cell.length_c   1.000
_cell.angle_alpha   90.00
_cell.angle_beta   90.00
_cell.angle_gamma   90.00
#
_symmetry.space_group_name_H-M   'P 1'
#
loop_
_entity.id
_entity.type
_entity.pdbx_description
1 polymer ?
#
loop_
_entity_poly.entity_id
_entity_poly.type
_entity_poly.pdbx_seq_one_letter_code
_entity_poly.pdbx_strand_id
1 'polypeptide(L)'
;MAITLKDIIDLDYLVSRDEALESEKEIRLRDDRDRRIYRQCRETCRTPEAVLRAWLEARRQEIYGEDGQKTVILLPGTVFSSLYSFMVAGLIFLGVFSGLSLAWSFLAYHGTRPVNVALFAFLFIVLQGILILVTVFFLFRRRMKIRSEKGFKNSMVHTVVSFLFFYGLPGMLKKANSQLFRKGQDSLEYTTALFRMKNREFQALFFWPIFILTSVFAFCFILGALAGTFFRVIVSDMAFGWQSTLMATSQSVYDLVSRMALPWSWFMPETLAHPSLAQIEGSRIILKDGIAVLATRDLVSWWPFLCLGILFYAVLPRGALLVTGLLAQHHVLRRFDLDRPIFRQLLIRMQSRNLDIESPKDFLGIRGPALAPIHREEPQVGQNPALADDSTQTAGIPVQSALILAPQTVYSDAAMEKIESHLRAGLFLDVRERITAGFDPDQDREIFARIKNSSVDQVVIVYEVWQPPIRGLLYYIRSLKSVMPEKMQLWILLTGSAGPENLGVEKSDVNFETWKKAVVTLEDPGITVMRMV
;
A
#
# COMPACT_ATOMS: atom_id res chain seq x y z
N MET A 1 -5.54 -5.40 16.15
CA MET A 1 -4.39 -5.85 15.33
C MET A 1 -4.42 -5.08 14.01
N ALA A 2 -3.30 -4.55 13.52
CA ALA A 2 -3.26 -3.68 12.34
C ALA A 2 -3.21 -4.48 11.02
N ILE A 3 -3.81 -3.97 9.95
CA ILE A 3 -3.74 -4.55 8.60
C ILE A 3 -2.31 -4.51 8.09
N THR A 4 -1.82 -5.64 7.57
CA THR A 4 -0.49 -5.72 6.97
C THR A 4 -0.55 -5.49 5.46
N LEU A 5 0.59 -5.17 4.84
CA LEU A 5 0.68 -5.04 3.38
C LEU A 5 0.32 -6.37 2.67
N LYS A 6 0.69 -7.51 3.27
CA LYS A 6 0.29 -8.84 2.79
C LYS A 6 -1.23 -8.96 2.73
N ASP A 7 -1.94 -8.50 3.77
CA ASP A 7 -3.40 -8.60 3.83
C ASP A 7 -4.07 -7.74 2.75
N ILE A 8 -3.56 -6.54 2.49
CA ILE A 8 -4.09 -5.66 1.43
C ILE A 8 -3.91 -6.30 0.05
N ILE A 9 -2.73 -6.87 -0.22
CA ILE A 9 -2.44 -7.54 -1.50
C ILE A 9 -3.35 -8.78 -1.69
N ASP A 10 -3.51 -9.59 -0.63
CA ASP A 10 -4.37 -10.77 -0.69
C ASP A 10 -5.85 -10.39 -0.87
N LEU A 11 -6.32 -9.34 -0.18
CA LEU A 11 -7.68 -8.83 -0.29
C LEU A 11 -7.98 -8.34 -1.71
N ASP A 12 -7.11 -7.52 -2.28
CA ASP A 12 -7.26 -6.97 -3.64
C ASP A 12 -7.28 -8.09 -4.71
N TYR A 13 -6.41 -9.09 -4.55
CA TYR A 13 -6.37 -10.26 -5.42
C TYR A 13 -7.65 -11.08 -5.39
N LEU A 14 -8.14 -11.40 -4.20
CA LEU A 14 -9.32 -12.24 -4.04
C LEU A 14 -10.58 -11.54 -4.53
N VAL A 15 -10.71 -10.23 -4.29
CA VAL A 15 -11.84 -9.45 -4.82
C VAL A 15 -11.77 -9.36 -6.33
N SER A 16 -10.61 -9.05 -6.91
CA SER A 16 -10.41 -9.01 -8.36
C SER A 16 -10.74 -10.35 -9.02
N ARG A 17 -10.36 -11.47 -8.40
CA ARG A 17 -10.67 -12.83 -8.87
C ARG A 17 -12.17 -13.12 -8.82
N ASP A 18 -12.84 -12.70 -7.77
CA ASP A 18 -14.29 -12.88 -7.60
C ASP A 18 -15.11 -11.98 -8.54
N GLU A 19 -14.57 -10.85 -8.98
CA GLU A 19 -15.16 -9.95 -9.99
C GLU A 19 -14.95 -10.44 -11.44
N ALA A 20 -13.95 -11.29 -11.66
CA ALA A 20 -13.66 -11.91 -12.95
C ALA A 20 -14.53 -13.15 -13.26
N LEU A 21 -15.41 -13.56 -12.34
CA LEU A 21 -16.35 -14.66 -12.56
C LEU A 21 -17.43 -14.25 -13.57
N GLU A 22 -17.58 -15.04 -14.64
CA GLU A 22 -18.57 -14.79 -15.70
C GLU A 22 -19.80 -15.72 -15.59
N SER A 23 -19.65 -16.91 -15.00
CA SER A 23 -20.72 -17.89 -14.89
C SER A 23 -21.75 -17.51 -13.83
N GLU A 24 -23.03 -17.51 -14.18
CA GLU A 24 -24.11 -17.16 -13.26
C GLU A 24 -24.14 -18.07 -12.02
N LYS A 25 -23.87 -19.36 -12.20
CA LYS A 25 -23.79 -20.33 -11.09
C LYS A 25 -22.66 -19.99 -10.13
N GLU A 26 -21.50 -19.59 -10.64
CA GLU A 26 -20.34 -19.23 -9.82
C GLU A 26 -20.56 -17.92 -9.07
N ILE A 27 -21.21 -16.95 -9.72
CA ILE A 27 -21.60 -15.67 -9.11
C ILE A 27 -22.57 -15.90 -7.95
N ARG A 28 -23.61 -16.74 -8.11
CA ARG A 28 -24.54 -17.07 -7.01
C ARG A 28 -23.82 -17.74 -5.84
N LEU A 29 -22.97 -18.73 -6.13
CA LEU A 29 -22.17 -19.41 -5.11
C LEU A 29 -21.25 -18.44 -4.35
N ARG A 30 -20.64 -17.47 -5.05
CA ARG A 30 -19.85 -16.40 -4.44
C ARG A 30 -20.69 -15.53 -3.50
N ASP A 31 -21.85 -15.07 -3.96
CA ASP A 31 -22.73 -14.19 -3.18
C ASP A 31 -23.23 -14.90 -1.91
N ASP A 32 -23.60 -16.18 -2.02
CA ASP A 32 -24.03 -17.01 -0.89
C ASP A 32 -22.89 -17.28 0.11
N ARG A 33 -21.67 -17.52 -0.39
CA ARG A 33 -20.46 -17.68 0.44
C ARG A 33 -20.20 -16.40 1.24
N ASP A 34 -20.19 -15.25 0.58
CA ASP A 34 -19.87 -13.96 1.21
C ASP A 34 -20.85 -13.60 2.32
N ARG A 35 -22.14 -13.85 2.08
CA ARG A 35 -23.19 -13.68 3.09
C ARG A 35 -23.07 -14.66 4.24
N ARG A 36 -22.71 -15.92 3.96
CA ARG A 36 -22.49 -16.93 5.00
C ARG A 36 -21.37 -16.50 5.94
N ILE A 37 -20.26 -16.03 5.39
CA ILE A 37 -19.13 -15.48 6.14
C ILE A 37 -19.60 -14.29 6.98
N TYR A 38 -20.38 -13.37 6.40
CA TYR A 38 -20.93 -12.23 7.15
C TYR A 38 -21.83 -12.65 8.30
N ARG A 39 -22.73 -13.63 8.09
CA ARG A 39 -23.61 -14.13 9.15
C ARG A 39 -22.83 -14.74 10.31
N GLN A 40 -21.76 -15.49 10.01
CA GLN A 40 -20.88 -16.08 11.03
C GLN A 40 -20.12 -15.02 11.83
N CYS A 41 -19.73 -13.91 11.20
CA CYS A 41 -18.93 -12.88 11.84
C CYS A 41 -19.75 -11.68 12.37
N ARG A 42 -21.07 -11.65 12.14
CA ARG A 42 -21.96 -10.50 12.43
C ARG A 42 -21.89 -10.03 13.89
N GLU A 43 -21.80 -10.96 14.84
CA GLU A 43 -21.78 -10.63 16.27
C GLU A 43 -20.41 -10.10 16.73
N THR A 44 -19.34 -10.54 16.07
CA THR A 44 -17.94 -10.20 16.42
C THR A 44 -17.40 -9.01 15.62
N CYS A 45 -17.88 -8.79 14.40
CA CYS A 45 -17.35 -7.78 13.47
C CYS A 45 -18.21 -6.52 13.46
N ARG A 46 -17.88 -5.56 14.32
CA ARG A 46 -18.61 -4.28 14.44
C ARG A 46 -18.10 -3.17 13.51
N THR A 47 -16.93 -3.33 12.91
CA THR A 47 -16.33 -2.33 12.00
C THR A 47 -16.17 -2.90 10.59
N PRO A 48 -16.22 -2.05 9.53
CA PRO A 48 -15.97 -2.47 8.15
C PRO A 48 -14.64 -3.22 8.00
N GLU A 49 -13.59 -2.77 8.69
CA GLU A 49 -12.29 -3.45 8.67
C GLU A 49 -12.35 -4.87 9.26
N ALA A 50 -13.13 -5.06 10.34
CA ALA A 50 -13.28 -6.37 10.97
C ALA A 50 -14.01 -7.34 10.04
N VAL A 51 -15.05 -6.86 9.33
CA VAL A 51 -15.78 -7.65 8.33
C VAL A 51 -14.86 -8.07 7.18
N LEU A 52 -14.07 -7.13 6.63
CA LEU A 52 -13.12 -7.44 5.55
C LEU A 52 -12.02 -8.42 5.99
N ARG A 53 -11.54 -8.30 7.24
CA ARG A 53 -10.56 -9.27 7.79
C ARG A 53 -11.16 -10.65 7.97
N ALA A 54 -12.37 -10.74 8.53
CA ALA A 54 -13.06 -12.02 8.68
C ALA A 54 -13.31 -12.68 7.32
N TRP A 55 -13.66 -11.88 6.31
CA TRP A 55 -13.77 -12.35 4.94
C TRP A 55 -12.46 -12.88 4.37
N LEU A 56 -11.38 -12.10 4.51
CA LEU A 56 -10.06 -12.50 4.05
C LEU A 56 -9.59 -13.80 4.70
N GLU A 57 -9.79 -13.96 6.02
CA GLU A 57 -9.36 -15.14 6.74
C GLU A 57 -10.18 -16.38 6.37
N ALA A 58 -11.50 -16.25 6.23
CA ALA A 58 -12.35 -17.34 5.74
C ALA A 58 -11.91 -17.79 4.33
N ARG A 59 -11.60 -16.84 3.43
CA ARG A 59 -11.10 -17.15 2.09
C ARG A 59 -9.73 -17.80 2.11
N ARG A 60 -8.84 -17.40 3.02
CA ARG A 60 -7.56 -18.08 3.22
C ARG A 60 -7.77 -19.52 3.67
N GLN A 61 -8.64 -19.76 4.65
CA GLN A 61 -8.94 -21.11 5.13
C GLN A 61 -9.51 -22.02 4.03
N GLU A 62 -10.41 -21.50 3.19
CA GLU A 62 -10.94 -22.23 2.02
C GLU A 62 -9.83 -22.60 1.00
N ILE A 63 -8.82 -21.75 0.84
CA ILE A 63 -7.70 -21.99 -0.08
C ILE A 63 -6.66 -22.92 0.53
N TYR A 64 -6.43 -22.83 1.85
CA TYR A 64 -5.40 -23.63 2.53
C TYR A 64 -5.89 -25.05 2.92
N GLY A 65 -7.18 -25.23 3.22
CA GLY A 65 -7.87 -26.52 3.39
C GLY A 65 -7.33 -27.48 4.47
N GLU A 66 -8.22 -27.95 5.36
CA GLU A 66 -7.94 -28.87 6.49
C GLU A 66 -7.48 -30.29 6.10
N ASP A 67 -7.47 -30.65 4.83
CA ASP A 67 -6.93 -31.94 4.35
C ASP A 67 -5.99 -31.69 3.18
N GLY A 68 -4.77 -32.23 3.27
CA GLY A 68 -3.59 -31.97 2.44
C GLY A 68 -3.69 -32.23 0.92
N GLN A 69 -4.89 -32.25 0.34
CA GLN A 69 -5.17 -32.31 -1.08
C GLN A 69 -6.38 -31.44 -1.45
N LYS A 70 -6.17 -30.13 -1.69
CA LYS A 70 -6.80 -29.39 -2.81
C LYS A 70 -6.15 -28.01 -2.98
N THR A 71 -5.72 -27.76 -4.23
CA THR A 71 -5.20 -26.50 -4.80
C THR A 71 -4.34 -25.62 -3.90
N VAL A 72 -3.04 -25.94 -3.86
CA VAL A 72 -1.97 -25.11 -3.28
C VAL A 72 -1.77 -23.84 -4.12
N ILE A 73 -2.76 -22.96 -4.19
CA ILE A 73 -2.62 -21.63 -4.77
C ILE A 73 -2.03 -20.75 -3.67
N LEU A 74 -0.74 -20.43 -3.80
CA LEU A 74 -0.09 -19.49 -2.89
C LEU A 74 -0.64 -18.08 -3.14
N LEU A 75 -1.28 -17.51 -2.12
CA LEU A 75 -1.82 -16.16 -2.24
C LEU A 75 -0.70 -15.14 -2.50
N PRO A 76 -0.91 -14.13 -3.37
CA PRO A 76 0.15 -13.21 -3.80
C PRO A 76 0.83 -12.45 -2.65
N GLY A 77 0.12 -12.12 -1.58
CA GLY A 77 0.67 -11.48 -0.40
C GLY A 77 1.61 -12.39 0.40
N THR A 78 1.35 -13.71 0.44
CA THR A 78 2.30 -14.67 1.04
C THR A 78 3.60 -14.77 0.23
N VAL A 79 3.48 -14.82 -1.10
CA VAL A 79 4.64 -14.82 -1.99
C VAL A 79 5.44 -13.52 -1.85
N PHE A 80 4.76 -12.38 -1.85
CA PHE A 80 5.37 -11.07 -1.63
C PHE A 80 6.10 -11.00 -0.29
N SER A 81 5.45 -11.38 0.82
CA SER A 81 6.06 -11.35 2.16
C SER A 81 7.28 -12.27 2.25
N SER A 82 7.23 -13.42 1.58
CA SER A 82 8.34 -14.37 1.54
C SER A 82 9.52 -13.80 0.74
N LEU A 83 9.26 -13.30 -0.47
CA LEU A 83 10.26 -12.60 -1.30
C LEU A 83 10.90 -11.42 -0.55
N TYR A 84 10.07 -10.62 0.11
CA TYR A 84 10.52 -9.47 0.87
C TYR A 84 11.45 -9.90 2.01
N SER A 85 11.09 -10.94 2.75
CA SER A 85 11.92 -11.48 3.84
C SER A 85 13.25 -12.05 3.33
N PHE A 86 13.24 -12.80 2.22
CA PHE A 86 14.46 -13.30 1.58
C PHE A 86 15.37 -12.17 1.12
N MET A 87 14.80 -11.12 0.53
CA MET A 87 15.56 -9.96 0.09
C MET A 87 16.14 -9.18 1.27
N VAL A 88 15.38 -8.99 2.36
CA VAL A 88 15.89 -8.39 3.59
C VAL A 88 17.08 -9.20 4.13
N ALA A 89 16.94 -10.52 4.26
CA ALA A 89 18.02 -11.39 4.71
C ALA A 89 19.25 -11.31 3.79
N GLY A 90 19.03 -11.33 2.47
CA GLY A 90 20.09 -11.18 1.47
C GLY A 90 20.81 -9.83 1.55
N LEU A 91 20.07 -8.74 1.76
CA LEU A 91 20.64 -7.40 1.90
C LEU A 91 21.36 -7.19 3.24
N ILE A 92 20.90 -7.83 4.32
CA ILE A 92 21.62 -7.86 5.59
C ILE A 92 22.97 -8.55 5.39
N PHE A 93 22.95 -9.77 4.81
CA PHE A 93 24.17 -10.53 4.55
C PHE A 93 25.14 -9.76 3.65
N LEU A 94 24.65 -9.27 2.50
CA LEU A 94 25.46 -8.51 1.55
C LEU A 94 25.98 -7.21 2.15
N GLY A 95 25.15 -6.49 2.92
CA GLY A 95 25.53 -5.27 3.62
C GLY A 95 26.66 -5.53 4.61
N VAL A 96 26.45 -6.43 5.58
CA VAL A 96 27.46 -6.75 6.60
C VAL A 96 28.76 -7.20 5.95
N PHE A 97 28.70 -8.15 5.00
CA PHE A 97 29.89 -8.70 4.37
C PHE A 97 30.63 -7.66 3.53
N SER A 98 29.94 -6.88 2.70
CA SER A 98 30.59 -5.84 1.89
C SER A 98 31.19 -4.71 2.75
N GLY A 99 30.53 -4.31 3.82
CA GLY A 99 31.07 -3.34 4.78
C GLY A 99 32.30 -3.86 5.50
N LEU A 100 32.24 -5.10 6.00
CA LEU A 100 33.35 -5.79 6.65
C LEU A 100 34.53 -5.91 5.70
N SER A 101 34.31 -6.40 4.47
CA SER A 101 35.35 -6.56 3.46
C SER A 101 35.98 -5.23 3.05
N LEU A 102 35.20 -4.15 2.91
CA LEU A 102 35.74 -2.84 2.55
C LEU A 102 36.62 -2.26 3.66
N ALA A 103 36.14 -2.29 4.91
CA ALA A 103 36.93 -1.85 6.06
C ALA A 103 38.20 -2.70 6.22
N TRP A 104 38.06 -4.02 6.09
CA TRP A 104 39.20 -4.95 6.14
C TRP A 104 40.23 -4.66 5.05
N SER A 105 39.79 -4.52 3.80
CA SER A 105 40.66 -4.28 2.67
C SER A 105 41.35 -2.93 2.76
N PHE A 106 40.66 -1.90 3.27
CA PHE A 106 41.25 -0.57 3.46
C PHE A 106 42.31 -0.59 4.57
N LEU A 107 42.06 -1.36 5.63
CA LEU A 107 42.95 -1.53 6.77
C LEU A 107 43.93 -2.72 6.59
N ALA A 108 44.10 -3.22 5.37
CA ALA A 108 45.09 -4.23 5.06
C ALA A 108 46.49 -3.60 5.09
N TYR A 109 47.08 -3.51 6.28
CA TYR A 109 48.43 -3.02 6.50
C TYR A 109 49.47 -4.06 6.03
N HIS A 110 50.40 -3.63 5.16
CA HIS A 110 51.49 -4.45 4.62
C HIS A 110 52.87 -4.08 5.20
N GLY A 111 52.94 -3.38 6.34
CA GLY A 111 54.22 -3.03 6.97
C GLY A 111 54.96 -1.83 6.34
N THR A 112 54.51 -1.34 5.18
CA THR A 112 55.26 -0.36 4.37
C THR A 112 54.63 1.02 4.29
N ARG A 113 53.35 1.20 4.66
CA ARG A 113 52.66 2.50 4.65
C ARG A 113 51.61 2.58 5.76
N PRO A 114 51.64 3.60 6.63
CA PRO A 114 50.59 3.80 7.64
C PRO A 114 49.23 4.08 6.97
N VAL A 115 48.15 3.75 7.68
CA VAL A 115 46.78 3.99 7.21
C VAL A 115 46.49 5.48 7.25
N ASN A 116 46.08 6.04 6.11
CA ASN A 116 45.70 7.44 6.01
C ASN A 116 44.32 7.69 6.65
N VAL A 117 44.32 8.36 7.80
CA VAL A 117 43.12 8.71 8.57
C VAL A 117 42.17 9.60 7.79
N ALA A 118 42.67 10.55 7.00
CA ALA A 118 41.83 11.48 6.25
C ALA A 118 41.04 10.75 5.16
N LEU A 119 41.66 9.80 4.46
CA LEU A 119 40.97 8.96 3.47
C LEU A 119 39.96 8.03 4.13
N PHE A 120 40.31 7.44 5.28
CA PHE A 120 39.40 6.61 6.05
C PHE A 120 38.17 7.41 6.50
N ALA A 121 38.37 8.57 7.13
CA ALA A 121 37.31 9.45 7.59
C ALA A 121 36.46 9.97 6.41
N PHE A 122 37.07 10.30 5.27
CA PHE A 122 36.31 10.68 4.09
C PHE A 122 35.36 9.56 3.64
N LEU A 123 35.84 8.32 3.52
CA LEU A 123 35.06 7.20 3.00
C LEU A 123 33.96 6.72 3.96
N PHE A 124 34.28 6.59 5.25
CA PHE A 124 33.37 5.97 6.23
C PHE A 124 32.56 6.97 7.05
N ILE A 125 32.94 8.25 7.07
CA ILE A 125 32.25 9.31 7.84
C ILE A 125 31.66 10.35 6.88
N VAL A 126 32.50 11.08 6.12
CA VAL A 126 32.04 12.23 5.32
C VAL A 126 31.14 11.81 4.16
N LEU A 127 31.57 10.84 3.35
CA LEU A 127 30.78 10.31 2.24
C LEU A 127 29.45 9.73 2.73
N GLN A 128 29.46 9.05 3.88
CA GLN A 128 28.23 8.54 4.48
C GLN A 128 27.29 9.66 4.91
N GLY A 129 27.82 10.72 5.52
CA GLY A 129 27.06 11.93 5.83
C GLY A 129 26.42 12.56 4.59
N ILE A 130 27.17 12.70 3.50
CA ILE A 130 26.63 13.20 2.21
C ILE A 130 25.49 12.33 1.71
N LEU A 131 25.65 11.00 1.69
CA LEU A 131 24.61 10.08 1.25
C LEU A 131 23.37 10.12 2.15
N ILE A 132 23.54 10.32 3.45
CA ILE A 132 22.43 10.55 4.39
C ILE A 132 21.70 11.85 4.05
N LEU A 133 22.42 12.96 3.83
CA LEU A 133 21.83 14.24 3.45
C LEU A 133 21.05 14.16 2.14
N VAL A 134 21.58 13.47 1.13
CA VAL A 134 20.88 13.19 -0.12
C VAL A 134 19.58 12.42 0.13
N THR A 135 19.62 11.40 1.00
CA THR A 135 18.43 10.62 1.36
C THR A 135 17.37 11.49 2.04
N VAL A 136 17.78 12.29 3.03
CA VAL A 136 16.90 13.22 3.74
C VAL A 136 16.30 14.26 2.78
N PHE A 137 17.09 14.79 1.85
CA PHE A 137 16.62 15.72 0.83
C PHE A 137 15.51 15.12 -0.04
N PHE A 138 15.66 13.88 -0.50
CA PHE A 138 14.62 13.20 -1.27
C PHE A 138 13.35 12.90 -0.45
N LEU A 139 13.49 12.53 0.82
CA LEU A 139 12.35 12.35 1.73
C LEU A 139 11.62 13.68 1.99
N PHE A 140 12.36 14.76 2.18
CA PHE A 140 11.81 16.10 2.36
C PHE A 140 11.04 16.58 1.13
N ARG A 141 11.62 16.41 -0.06
CA ARG A 141 10.97 16.72 -1.34
C ARG A 141 9.66 15.94 -1.52
N ARG A 142 9.64 14.66 -1.14
CA ARG A 142 8.43 13.82 -1.14
C ARG A 142 7.38 14.35 -0.19
N ARG A 143 7.76 14.73 1.04
CA ARG A 143 6.84 15.25 2.06
C ARG A 143 6.19 16.56 1.62
N MET A 144 6.97 17.45 0.99
CA MET A 144 6.49 18.75 0.51
C MET A 144 5.56 18.64 -0.72
N LYS A 145 5.23 17.42 -1.19
CA LYS A 145 4.44 17.15 -2.41
C LYS A 145 4.88 18.04 -3.59
N ILE A 146 6.18 18.40 -3.67
CA ILE A 146 6.69 19.27 -4.74
C ILE A 146 6.45 18.52 -6.05
N ARG A 147 5.46 19.00 -6.78
CA ARG A 147 4.79 18.33 -7.90
C ARG A 147 5.81 18.14 -9.02
N SER A 148 6.43 16.96 -9.02
CA SER A 148 7.17 16.48 -10.17
C SER A 148 6.72 15.05 -10.41
N GLU A 149 5.64 14.93 -11.20
CA GLU A 149 5.10 13.65 -11.71
C GLU A 149 6.15 12.80 -12.44
N LYS A 150 7.31 13.39 -12.78
CA LYS A 150 8.43 12.76 -13.48
C LYS A 150 9.62 12.39 -12.58
N GLY A 151 9.75 12.96 -11.37
CA GLY A 151 10.97 12.86 -10.56
C GLY A 151 11.20 11.51 -9.86
N PHE A 152 10.13 10.80 -9.49
CA PHE A 152 10.25 9.51 -8.79
C PHE A 152 10.16 8.29 -9.73
N LYS A 153 9.59 8.47 -10.92
CA LYS A 153 9.50 7.41 -11.95
C LYS A 153 10.88 6.98 -12.48
N ASN A 154 11.93 7.78 -12.26
CA ASN A 154 13.28 7.55 -12.80
C ASN A 154 14.37 7.39 -11.71
N SER A 155 14.02 7.09 -10.46
CA SER A 155 15.06 6.75 -9.48
C SER A 155 15.70 5.43 -9.88
N MET A 156 16.95 5.48 -10.35
CA MET A 156 17.72 4.29 -10.76
C MET A 156 17.70 3.20 -9.67
N VAL A 157 17.75 3.60 -8.40
CA VAL A 157 17.68 2.68 -7.25
C VAL A 157 16.33 1.95 -7.22
N HIS A 158 15.22 2.66 -7.40
CA HIS A 158 13.90 2.05 -7.42
C HIS A 158 13.76 1.08 -8.61
N THR A 159 14.26 1.46 -9.78
CA THR A 159 14.26 0.58 -10.96
C THR A 159 15.07 -0.69 -10.72
N VAL A 160 16.28 -0.57 -10.18
CA VAL A 160 17.17 -1.71 -9.91
C VAL A 160 16.59 -2.61 -8.82
N VAL A 161 16.12 -2.06 -7.70
CA VAL A 161 15.51 -2.84 -6.61
C VAL A 161 14.24 -3.53 -7.09
N SER A 162 13.39 -2.84 -7.85
CA SER A 162 12.17 -3.45 -8.42
C SER A 162 12.53 -4.55 -9.41
N PHE A 163 13.54 -4.34 -10.26
CA PHE A 163 14.01 -5.35 -11.19
C PHE A 163 14.53 -6.59 -10.45
N LEU A 164 15.36 -6.40 -9.42
CA LEU A 164 15.85 -7.50 -8.59
C LEU A 164 14.72 -8.22 -7.86
N PHE A 165 13.74 -7.50 -7.35
CA PHE A 165 12.62 -8.08 -6.61
C PHE A 165 11.69 -8.92 -7.50
N PHE A 166 11.35 -8.42 -8.68
CA PHE A 166 10.36 -9.05 -9.55
C PHE A 166 10.96 -10.03 -10.58
N TYR A 167 12.23 -9.85 -10.97
CA TYR A 167 12.86 -10.67 -12.00
C TYR A 167 14.09 -11.44 -11.48
N GLY A 168 14.96 -10.79 -10.70
CA GLY A 168 16.21 -11.39 -10.23
C GLY A 168 16.00 -12.51 -9.20
N LEU A 169 15.44 -12.15 -8.04
CA LEU A 169 15.24 -13.05 -6.90
C LEU A 169 14.34 -14.25 -7.25
N PRO A 170 13.19 -14.08 -7.93
CA PRO A 170 12.35 -15.22 -8.32
C PRO A 170 13.08 -16.16 -9.30
N GLY A 171 13.88 -15.61 -10.23
CA GLY A 171 14.69 -16.40 -11.14
C GLY A 171 15.74 -17.26 -10.43
N MET A 172 16.38 -16.72 -9.39
CA MET A 172 17.32 -17.48 -8.55
C MET A 172 16.62 -18.56 -7.71
N LEU A 173 15.50 -18.22 -7.07
CA LEU A 173 14.73 -19.16 -6.24
C LEU A 173 14.07 -20.28 -7.05
N LYS A 174 13.73 -20.02 -8.32
CA LYS A 174 13.28 -21.03 -9.28
C LYS A 174 14.40 -22.03 -9.61
N LYS A 175 15.63 -21.55 -9.84
CA LYS A 175 16.80 -22.41 -10.07
C LYS A 175 17.15 -23.25 -8.84
N ALA A 176 16.92 -22.73 -7.64
CA ALA A 176 17.13 -23.44 -6.38
C ALA A 176 16.06 -24.52 -6.07
N ASN A 177 15.15 -24.81 -7.01
CA ASN A 177 14.06 -25.81 -6.89
C ASN A 177 13.19 -25.64 -5.62
N SER A 178 12.99 -24.40 -5.17
CA SER A 178 12.08 -24.13 -4.06
C SER A 178 10.64 -24.46 -4.48
N GLN A 179 10.07 -25.53 -3.92
CA GLN A 179 8.71 -26.00 -4.21
C GLN A 179 7.65 -24.90 -4.00
N LEU A 180 7.94 -23.95 -3.11
CA LEU A 180 7.13 -22.77 -2.83
C LEU A 180 6.99 -21.85 -4.06
N PHE A 181 8.05 -21.61 -4.85
CA PHE A 181 8.00 -20.68 -5.97
C PHE A 181 7.42 -21.27 -7.25
N ARG A 182 7.56 -22.60 -7.44
CA ARG A 182 7.02 -23.27 -8.62
C ARG A 182 5.48 -23.23 -8.66
N LYS A 183 4.84 -23.11 -7.49
CA LYS A 183 3.38 -23.04 -7.32
C LYS A 183 2.82 -21.61 -7.22
N GLY A 184 3.68 -20.59 -7.18
CA GLY A 184 3.32 -19.17 -7.02
C GLY A 184 3.64 -18.28 -8.22
N GLN A 185 3.87 -18.85 -9.42
CA GLN A 185 4.19 -18.06 -10.61
C GLN A 185 3.01 -17.17 -11.05
N ASP A 186 1.79 -17.71 -11.06
CA ASP A 186 0.60 -16.97 -11.46
C ASP A 186 0.30 -15.81 -10.48
N SER A 187 0.61 -16.01 -9.20
CA SER A 187 0.47 -14.97 -8.18
C SER A 187 1.59 -13.91 -8.23
N LEU A 188 2.80 -14.29 -8.66
CA LEU A 188 3.89 -13.37 -8.98
C LEU A 188 3.52 -12.44 -10.13
N GLU A 189 2.96 -12.99 -11.22
CA GLU A 189 2.49 -12.19 -12.36
C GLU A 189 1.44 -11.17 -11.92
N TYR A 190 0.51 -11.56 -11.06
CA TYR A 190 -0.45 -10.61 -10.48
C TYR A 190 0.22 -9.51 -9.64
N THR A 191 1.19 -9.82 -8.77
CA THR A 191 1.90 -8.76 -8.01
C THR A 191 2.71 -7.83 -8.90
N THR A 192 3.31 -8.35 -9.98
CA THR A 192 4.00 -7.52 -10.98
C THR A 192 3.01 -6.64 -11.75
N ALA A 193 1.83 -7.16 -12.05
CA ALA A 193 0.75 -6.42 -12.65
C ALA A 193 0.26 -5.31 -11.71
N LEU A 194 0.07 -5.56 -10.41
CA LEU A 194 -0.28 -4.53 -9.42
C LEU A 194 0.78 -3.44 -9.30
N PHE A 195 2.06 -3.81 -9.37
CA PHE A 195 3.16 -2.85 -9.35
C PHE A 195 3.23 -2.00 -10.62
N ARG A 196 2.86 -2.59 -11.76
CA ARG A 196 2.82 -1.94 -13.08
C ARG A 196 1.52 -1.15 -13.30
N MET A 197 0.42 -1.59 -12.71
CA MET A 197 -0.86 -0.91 -12.71
C MET A 197 -0.65 0.45 -12.07
N LYS A 198 -0.96 1.49 -12.85
CA LYS A 198 -0.68 2.90 -12.52
C LYS A 198 -1.57 3.44 -11.39
N ASN A 199 -2.04 2.60 -10.48
CA ASN A 199 -2.79 3.04 -9.31
C ASN A 199 -1.84 3.79 -8.38
N ARG A 200 -1.92 5.12 -8.43
CA ARG A 200 -1.11 6.10 -7.70
C ARG A 200 -1.07 5.85 -6.18
N GLU A 201 -2.06 5.14 -5.67
CA GLU A 201 -2.25 4.84 -4.25
C GLU A 201 -1.49 3.59 -3.80
N PHE A 202 -1.44 2.53 -4.62
CA PHE A 202 -0.56 1.37 -4.36
C PHE A 202 0.91 1.76 -4.46
N GLN A 203 1.27 2.72 -5.33
CA GLN A 203 2.63 3.28 -5.38
C GLN A 203 3.07 3.88 -4.04
N ALA A 204 2.14 4.50 -3.28
CA ALA A 204 2.47 5.04 -1.97
C ALA A 204 2.74 3.93 -0.94
N LEU A 205 2.04 2.79 -1.04
CA LEU A 205 2.23 1.61 -0.19
C LEU A 205 3.55 0.89 -0.47
N PHE A 206 3.94 0.73 -1.75
CA PHE A 206 5.17 0.02 -2.12
C PHE A 206 6.46 0.83 -1.94
N PHE A 207 6.36 2.15 -1.84
CA PHE A 207 7.54 2.99 -1.60
C PHE A 207 8.29 2.64 -0.32
N TRP A 208 7.59 2.54 0.81
CA TRP A 208 8.22 2.35 2.11
C TRP A 208 8.93 1.00 2.23
N PRO A 209 8.35 -0.12 1.78
CA PRO A 209 9.08 -1.38 1.64
C PRO A 209 10.40 -1.24 0.88
N ILE A 210 10.41 -0.54 -0.26
CA ILE A 210 11.62 -0.32 -1.07
C ILE A 210 12.65 0.54 -0.34
N PHE A 211 12.18 1.64 0.27
CA PHE A 211 13.03 2.51 1.08
C PHE A 211 13.68 1.75 2.26
N ILE A 212 12.92 0.89 2.94
CA ILE A 212 13.40 0.06 4.04
C ILE A 212 14.49 -0.89 3.54
N LEU A 213 14.34 -1.54 2.39
CA LEU A 213 15.37 -2.43 1.85
C LEU A 213 16.71 -1.72 1.61
N THR A 214 16.67 -0.55 0.96
CA THR A 214 17.87 0.25 0.74
C THR A 214 18.47 0.73 2.07
N SER A 215 17.62 1.06 3.05
CA SER A 215 18.05 1.51 4.38
C SER A 215 18.67 0.38 5.21
N VAL A 216 18.11 -0.84 5.14
CA VAL A 216 18.65 -2.05 5.78
C VAL A 216 20.04 -2.34 5.23
N PHE A 217 20.20 -2.36 3.90
CA PHE A 217 21.51 -2.54 3.28
C PHE A 217 22.52 -1.49 3.77
N ALA A 218 22.16 -0.21 3.71
CA ALA A 218 23.05 0.88 4.10
C ALA A 218 23.43 0.85 5.58
N PHE A 219 22.48 0.48 6.45
CA PHE A 219 22.71 0.30 7.89
C PHE A 219 23.62 -0.90 8.18
N CYS A 220 23.32 -2.06 7.59
CA CYS A 220 24.14 -3.26 7.75
C CYS A 220 25.55 -3.09 7.16
N PHE A 221 25.69 -2.36 6.06
CA PHE A 221 26.98 -1.99 5.48
C PHE A 221 27.85 -1.22 6.46
N ILE A 222 27.32 -0.14 7.04
CA ILE A 222 28.12 0.67 7.97
C ILE A 222 28.39 -0.07 9.28
N LEU A 223 27.43 -0.90 9.73
CA LEU A 223 27.62 -1.77 10.90
C LEU A 223 28.73 -2.81 10.65
N GLY A 224 28.75 -3.41 9.46
CA GLY A 224 29.82 -4.31 9.02
C GLY A 224 31.17 -3.61 8.94
N ALA A 225 31.21 -2.37 8.43
CA ALA A 225 32.43 -1.58 8.38
C ALA A 225 32.95 -1.20 9.77
N LEU A 226 32.06 -0.84 10.71
CA LEU A 226 32.41 -0.60 12.10
C LEU A 226 32.99 -1.87 12.75
N ALA A 227 32.31 -3.02 12.58
CA ALA A 227 32.75 -4.30 13.09
C ALA A 227 34.11 -4.71 12.49
N GLY A 228 34.32 -4.49 11.19
CA GLY A 228 35.58 -4.78 10.51
C GLY A 228 36.72 -3.90 10.98
N THR A 229 36.45 -2.61 11.21
CA THR A 229 37.43 -1.66 11.79
C THR A 229 37.82 -2.11 13.19
N PHE A 230 36.83 -2.42 14.04
CA PHE A 230 37.07 -2.86 15.41
C PHE A 230 37.84 -4.18 15.47
N PHE A 231 37.42 -5.16 14.67
CA PHE A 231 38.11 -6.45 14.58
C PHE A 231 39.56 -6.29 14.13
N ARG A 232 39.81 -5.45 13.11
CA ARG A 232 41.14 -5.25 12.57
C ARG A 232 42.07 -4.57 13.57
N VAL A 233 41.57 -3.59 14.32
CA VAL A 233 42.33 -2.89 15.37
C VAL A 233 42.71 -3.84 16.52
N ILE A 234 41.86 -4.81 16.86
CA ILE A 234 42.14 -5.79 17.91
C ILE A 234 43.18 -6.82 17.45
N VAL A 235 43.09 -7.26 16.20
CA VAL A 235 43.88 -8.40 15.69
C VAL A 235 45.21 -7.96 15.08
N SER A 236 45.33 -6.72 14.63
CA SER A 236 46.51 -6.21 13.93
C SER A 236 47.03 -4.95 14.61
N ASP A 237 48.36 -4.84 14.74
CA ASP A 237 49.00 -3.61 15.19
C ASP A 237 48.94 -2.58 14.07
N MET A 238 47.94 -1.70 14.14
CA MET A 238 47.58 -0.75 13.09
C MET A 238 48.18 0.62 13.39
N ALA A 239 49.00 1.10 12.47
CA ALA A 239 49.58 2.44 12.50
C ALA A 239 48.71 3.42 11.70
N PHE A 240 48.00 4.33 12.39
CA PHE A 240 47.22 5.39 11.77
C PHE A 240 48.03 6.69 11.69
N GLY A 241 47.99 7.35 10.54
CA GLY A 241 48.61 8.67 10.35
C GLY A 241 47.80 9.55 9.43
N TRP A 242 48.02 10.86 9.51
CA TRP A 242 47.35 11.82 8.65
C TRP A 242 48.34 12.50 7.71
N GLN A 243 47.86 12.84 6.52
CA GLN A 243 48.60 13.59 5.51
C GLN A 243 47.64 14.60 4.89
N SER A 244 48.11 15.82 4.67
CA SER A 244 47.37 16.85 3.94
C SER A 244 48.22 17.39 2.80
N THR A 245 47.62 17.48 1.61
CA THR A 245 48.22 18.15 0.43
C THR A 245 48.01 19.67 0.48
N LEU A 246 46.93 20.12 1.12
CA LEU A 246 46.75 21.51 1.54
C LEU A 246 47.68 21.73 2.75
N MET A 247 48.38 22.86 2.84
CA MET A 247 49.29 23.18 3.94
C MET A 247 48.56 23.38 5.28
N ALA A 248 47.91 22.33 5.77
CA ALA A 248 47.17 22.31 7.02
C ALA A 248 48.15 22.14 8.18
N THR A 249 48.06 23.03 9.15
CA THR A 249 48.80 22.96 10.42
C THR A 249 48.19 21.91 11.32
N SER A 250 49.00 21.24 12.15
CA SER A 250 48.53 20.25 13.13
C SER A 250 47.43 20.81 14.05
N GLN A 251 47.53 22.10 14.40
CA GLN A 251 46.50 22.81 15.16
C GLN A 251 45.14 22.82 14.45
N SER A 252 45.10 23.10 13.14
CA SER A 252 43.85 23.11 12.38
C SER A 252 43.20 21.73 12.29
N VAL A 253 44.02 20.67 12.25
CA VAL A 253 43.53 19.27 12.31
C VAL A 253 42.97 18.97 13.69
N TYR A 254 43.66 19.37 14.77
CA TYR A 254 43.18 19.23 16.14
C TYR A 254 41.83 19.95 16.35
N ASP A 255 41.70 21.20 15.90
CA ASP A 255 40.47 21.99 16.01
C ASP A 255 39.31 21.39 15.21
N LEU A 256 39.59 20.71 14.10
CA LEU A 256 38.57 20.00 13.33
C LEU A 256 38.13 18.71 14.03
N VAL A 257 39.08 17.89 14.47
CA VAL A 257 38.84 16.60 15.13
C VAL A 257 38.10 16.81 16.45
N SER A 258 38.50 17.81 17.25
CA SER A 258 37.81 18.18 18.50
C SER A 258 36.37 18.63 18.25
N ARG A 259 36.11 19.45 17.23
CA ARG A 259 34.74 19.83 16.82
C ARG A 259 33.92 18.62 16.37
N MET A 260 34.53 17.70 15.62
CA MET A 260 33.86 16.46 15.23
C MET A 260 33.59 15.54 16.43
N ALA A 261 34.39 15.60 17.49
CA ALA A 261 34.21 14.78 18.69
C ALA A 261 33.14 15.31 19.66
N LEU A 262 32.59 16.51 19.44
CA LEU A 262 31.56 17.12 20.30
C LEU A 262 30.40 16.18 20.68
N PRO A 263 29.83 15.35 19.78
CA PRO A 263 28.67 14.51 20.13
C PRO A 263 28.96 13.46 21.22
N TRP A 264 30.22 13.07 21.42
CA TRP A 264 30.62 12.05 22.40
C TRP A 264 31.64 12.49 23.43
N SER A 265 32.35 13.59 23.18
CA SER A 265 33.39 14.12 24.09
C SER A 265 32.90 14.44 25.50
N TRP A 266 31.61 14.71 25.68
CA TRP A 266 31.03 15.06 27.00
C TRP A 266 30.89 13.88 27.96
N PHE A 267 30.92 12.63 27.48
CA PHE A 267 30.82 11.42 28.33
C PHE A 267 31.99 10.45 28.19
N MET A 268 32.87 10.66 27.21
CA MET A 268 34.07 9.85 27.04
C MET A 268 35.28 10.52 27.70
N PRO A 269 36.22 9.74 28.26
CA PRO A 269 37.51 10.28 28.68
C PRO A 269 38.21 11.00 27.51
N GLU A 270 38.87 12.12 27.78
CA GLU A 270 39.53 12.93 26.75
C GLU A 270 40.52 12.11 25.91
N THR A 271 41.22 11.15 26.53
CA THR A 271 42.17 10.25 25.87
C THR A 271 41.55 9.33 24.81
N LEU A 272 40.24 9.07 24.90
CA LEU A 272 39.48 8.24 23.97
C LEU A 272 38.58 9.07 23.04
N ALA A 273 38.24 10.30 23.43
CA ALA A 273 37.35 11.16 22.65
C ALA A 273 38.00 11.60 21.33
N HIS A 274 39.28 11.98 21.37
CA HIS A 274 40.08 12.35 20.21
C HIS A 274 41.59 12.32 20.54
N PRO A 275 42.48 12.21 19.54
CA PRO A 275 43.91 12.39 19.76
C PRO A 275 44.24 13.79 20.28
N SER A 276 45.25 13.88 21.15
CA SER A 276 45.82 15.15 21.62
C SER A 276 46.64 15.85 20.53
N LEU A 277 46.93 17.14 20.70
CA LEU A 277 47.74 17.91 19.75
C LEU A 277 49.10 17.24 19.49
N ALA A 278 49.78 16.79 20.55
CA ALA A 278 51.06 16.10 20.45
C ALA A 278 50.95 14.79 19.64
N GLN A 279 49.87 14.02 19.84
CA GLN A 279 49.61 12.80 19.07
C GLN A 279 49.28 13.08 17.61
N ILE A 280 48.59 14.18 17.31
CA ILE A 280 48.35 14.62 15.93
C ILE A 280 49.66 15.04 15.28
N GLU A 281 50.53 15.78 15.96
CA GLU A 281 51.86 16.14 15.45
C GLU A 281 52.73 14.91 15.19
N GLY A 282 52.78 13.98 16.16
CA GLY A 282 53.55 12.73 16.07
C GLY A 282 53.03 11.72 15.04
N SER A 283 51.77 11.84 14.61
CA SER A 283 51.15 10.98 13.59
C SER A 283 51.12 11.61 12.19
N ARG A 284 51.80 12.74 11.98
CA ARG A 284 51.89 13.39 10.66
C ARG A 284 52.83 12.62 9.73
N ILE A 285 52.32 12.18 8.59
CA ILE A 285 53.10 11.44 7.58
C ILE A 285 53.83 12.46 6.69
N ILE A 286 55.16 12.55 6.82
CA ILE A 286 56.03 13.38 5.98
C ILE A 286 56.75 12.48 4.98
N LEU A 287 56.54 12.71 3.68
CA LEU A 287 57.07 11.82 2.63
C LEU A 287 58.60 11.74 2.55
N LYS A 288 59.30 12.74 3.12
CA LYS A 288 60.77 12.88 3.10
C LYS A 288 61.47 12.22 4.29
N ASP A 289 60.78 12.07 5.42
CA ASP A 289 61.31 11.47 6.62
C ASP A 289 60.81 10.03 6.66
N GLY A 290 61.70 9.05 6.44
CA GLY A 290 61.33 7.64 6.43
C GLY A 290 60.57 7.21 7.70
N ILE A 291 59.84 6.09 7.61
CA ILE A 291 58.89 5.56 8.61
C ILE A 291 59.50 5.38 10.02
N ALA A 292 60.83 5.30 10.13
CA ALA A 292 61.55 5.04 11.38
C ALA A 292 61.48 6.16 12.43
N VAL A 293 61.08 7.39 12.05
CA VAL A 293 61.01 8.55 12.97
C VAL A 293 59.60 8.76 13.55
N LEU A 294 58.58 8.04 13.06
CA LEU A 294 57.23 8.13 13.60
C LEU A 294 57.12 7.28 14.88
N ALA A 295 56.94 7.94 16.03
CA ALA A 295 56.76 7.27 17.31
C ALA A 295 55.49 6.40 17.30
N THR A 296 55.66 5.07 17.28
CA THR A 296 54.60 4.06 17.16
C THR A 296 53.41 4.28 18.12
N ARG A 297 53.67 4.89 19.28
CA ARG A 297 52.67 5.15 20.33
C ARG A 297 51.60 6.16 19.92
N ASP A 298 51.95 7.17 19.13
CA ASP A 298 51.00 8.21 18.71
C ASP A 298 50.10 7.76 17.56
N LEU A 299 50.54 6.75 16.80
CA LEU A 299 49.82 6.22 15.64
C LEU A 299 48.63 5.33 16.02
N VAL A 300 48.57 4.82 17.25
CA VAL A 300 47.44 4.04 17.75
C VAL A 300 46.30 4.94 18.26
N SER A 301 46.57 6.22 18.54
CA SER A 301 45.60 7.12 19.20
C SER A 301 44.32 7.42 18.41
N TRP A 302 44.29 7.15 17.10
CA TRP A 302 43.18 7.51 16.21
C TRP A 302 42.01 6.53 16.21
N TRP A 303 42.22 5.26 16.55
CA TRP A 303 41.18 4.23 16.37
C TRP A 303 39.89 4.49 17.19
N PRO A 304 39.93 4.98 18.45
CA PRO A 304 38.70 5.24 19.20
C PRO A 304 37.89 6.35 18.53
N PHE A 305 38.56 7.43 18.11
CA PHE A 305 37.94 8.54 17.38
C PHE A 305 37.29 8.08 16.07
N LEU A 306 37.97 7.22 15.30
CA LEU A 306 37.45 6.69 14.04
C LEU A 306 36.22 5.79 14.26
N CYS A 307 36.25 4.91 15.25
CA CYS A 307 35.11 4.06 15.61
C CYS A 307 33.91 4.89 16.09
N LEU A 308 34.14 5.87 16.95
CA LEU A 308 33.11 6.78 17.44
C LEU A 308 32.55 7.66 16.32
N GLY A 309 33.41 8.12 15.41
CA GLY A 309 33.00 8.85 14.21
C GLY A 309 32.07 8.03 13.31
N ILE A 310 32.41 6.77 13.04
CA ILE A 310 31.52 5.85 12.29
C ILE A 310 30.20 5.64 13.04
N LEU A 311 30.25 5.43 14.35
CA LEU A 311 29.04 5.20 15.16
C LEU A 311 28.10 6.41 15.10
N PHE A 312 28.59 7.61 15.41
CA PHE A 312 27.75 8.81 15.57
C PHE A 312 27.35 9.47 14.25
N TYR A 313 28.22 9.47 13.24
CA TYR A 313 27.94 10.16 11.98
C TYR A 313 27.41 9.25 10.88
N ALA A 314 27.51 7.93 11.04
CA ALA A 314 27.06 6.99 10.02
C ALA A 314 26.08 5.94 10.57
N VAL A 315 26.42 5.18 11.62
CA VAL A 315 25.54 4.11 12.15
C VAL A 315 24.25 4.67 12.75
N LEU A 316 24.33 5.61 13.70
CA LEU A 316 23.16 6.16 14.37
C LEU A 316 22.21 6.89 13.41
N PRO A 317 22.67 7.79 12.51
CA PRO A 317 21.79 8.45 11.56
C PRO A 317 21.15 7.47 10.57
N ARG A 318 21.87 6.42 10.13
CA ARG A 318 21.29 5.35 9.29
C ARG A 318 20.24 4.53 10.03
N GLY A 319 20.49 4.23 11.31
CA GLY A 319 19.52 3.58 12.19
C GLY A 319 18.25 4.42 12.35
N ALA A 320 18.40 5.73 12.57
CA ALA A 320 17.29 6.66 12.62
C ALA A 320 16.48 6.66 11.31
N LEU A 321 17.15 6.70 10.15
CA LEU A 321 16.47 6.60 8.85
C LEU A 321 15.70 5.28 8.69
N LEU A 322 16.28 4.15 9.07
CA LEU A 322 15.61 2.85 9.04
C LEU A 322 14.37 2.84 9.93
N VAL A 323 14.49 3.32 11.17
CA VAL A 323 13.36 3.44 12.11
C VAL A 323 12.28 4.35 11.55
N THR A 324 12.63 5.50 10.98
CA THR A 324 11.64 6.40 10.34
C THR A 324 10.91 5.72 9.19
N GLY A 325 11.59 4.88 8.40
CA GLY A 325 10.99 4.10 7.33
C GLY A 325 9.97 3.08 7.86
N LEU A 326 10.32 2.34 8.91
CA LEU A 326 9.44 1.37 9.57
C LEU A 326 8.20 2.05 10.19
N LEU A 327 8.40 3.16 10.91
CA LEU A 327 7.32 3.94 11.50
C LEU A 327 6.39 4.54 10.43
N ALA A 328 6.96 5.09 9.36
CA ALA A 328 6.17 5.67 8.28
C ALA A 328 5.39 4.61 7.50
N GLN A 329 5.95 3.42 7.28
CA GLN A 329 5.21 2.29 6.71
C GLN A 329 4.01 1.92 7.58
N HIS A 330 4.23 1.76 8.88
CA HIS A 330 3.17 1.44 9.83
C HIS A 330 2.07 2.51 9.83
N HIS A 331 2.46 3.79 9.77
CA HIS A 331 1.51 4.90 9.72
C HIS A 331 0.69 4.93 8.43
N VAL A 332 1.31 4.68 7.28
CA VAL A 332 0.59 4.62 5.99
C VAL A 332 -0.35 3.42 5.95
N LEU A 333 0.05 2.26 6.44
CA LEU A 333 -0.81 1.07 6.50
C LEU A 333 -2.01 1.28 7.42
N ARG A 334 -1.84 1.97 8.56
CA ARG A 334 -2.94 2.31 9.47
C ARG A 334 -3.92 3.34 8.92
N ARG A 335 -3.49 4.15 7.96
CA ARG A 335 -4.33 5.14 7.27
C ARG A 335 -4.82 4.66 5.91
N PHE A 336 -4.61 3.39 5.58
CA PHE A 336 -5.08 2.84 4.33
C PHE A 336 -6.61 2.88 4.31
N ASP A 337 -7.15 3.61 3.34
CA ASP A 337 -8.59 3.78 3.19
C ASP A 337 -9.21 2.48 2.66
N LEU A 338 -10.06 1.87 3.50
CA LEU A 338 -10.82 0.67 3.18
C LEU A 338 -12.21 0.99 2.59
N ASP A 339 -12.62 2.26 2.54
CA ASP A 339 -13.91 2.67 1.97
C ASP A 339 -13.88 2.76 0.43
N ARG A 340 -12.85 2.17 -0.21
CA ARG A 340 -12.72 2.12 -1.67
C ARG A 340 -13.89 1.38 -2.31
N PRO A 341 -14.28 1.74 -3.54
CA PRO A 341 -15.42 1.09 -4.19
C PRO A 341 -15.31 -0.43 -4.28
N ILE A 342 -14.13 -0.95 -4.60
CA ILE A 342 -13.89 -2.41 -4.69
C ILE A 342 -14.18 -3.14 -3.36
N PHE A 343 -13.74 -2.57 -2.23
CA PHE A 343 -14.00 -3.14 -0.90
C PHE A 343 -15.40 -2.82 -0.39
N ARG A 344 -15.95 -1.66 -0.78
CA ARG A 344 -17.31 -1.25 -0.43
C ARG A 344 -18.36 -2.09 -1.15
N GLN A 345 -18.13 -2.46 -2.42
CA GLN A 345 -18.96 -3.41 -3.14
C GLN A 345 -18.97 -4.77 -2.46
N LEU A 346 -17.81 -5.25 -2.00
CA LEU A 346 -17.73 -6.48 -1.21
C LEU A 346 -18.54 -6.35 0.09
N LEU A 347 -18.39 -5.24 0.83
CA LEU A 347 -19.16 -4.99 2.06
C LEU A 347 -20.66 -4.97 1.82
N ILE A 348 -21.12 -4.26 0.79
CA ILE A 348 -22.54 -4.21 0.41
C ILE A 348 -23.05 -5.60 0.03
N ARG A 349 -22.28 -6.34 -0.78
CA ARG A 349 -22.62 -7.71 -1.19
C ARG A 349 -22.78 -8.64 0.01
N MET A 350 -21.85 -8.59 0.95
CA MET A 350 -21.87 -9.36 2.20
C MET A 350 -23.09 -9.04 3.08
N GLN A 351 -23.52 -7.78 3.11
CA GLN A 351 -24.61 -7.30 3.96
C GLN A 351 -26.00 -7.35 3.28
N SER A 352 -26.04 -7.47 1.96
CA SER A 352 -27.30 -7.52 1.20
C SER A 352 -28.18 -8.69 1.68
N ARG A 353 -29.42 -8.37 2.06
CA ARG A 353 -30.43 -9.37 2.43
C ARG A 353 -30.95 -10.00 1.14
N ASN A 354 -31.07 -11.33 1.09
CA ASN A 354 -31.71 -11.99 -0.04
C ASN A 354 -33.17 -11.53 -0.11
N LEU A 355 -33.50 -10.74 -1.12
CA LEU A 355 -34.85 -10.66 -1.67
C LEU A 355 -34.94 -11.75 -2.74
N ASP A 356 -34.77 -13.00 -2.36
CA ASP A 356 -35.37 -14.08 -3.14
C ASP A 356 -36.88 -13.96 -2.88
N ILE A 357 -37.52 -13.09 -3.65
CA ILE A 357 -38.92 -13.33 -3.99
C ILE A 357 -38.82 -14.55 -4.89
N GLU A 358 -38.97 -15.74 -4.30
CA GLU A 358 -39.36 -16.93 -5.05
C GLU A 358 -40.55 -16.50 -5.91
N SER A 359 -40.32 -16.25 -7.20
CA SER A 359 -41.42 -16.13 -8.14
C SER A 359 -42.16 -17.46 -8.05
N PRO A 360 -43.43 -17.49 -7.62
CA PRO A 360 -44.20 -18.71 -7.59
C PRO A 360 -44.55 -19.06 -9.04
N LYS A 361 -43.60 -19.67 -9.75
CA LYS A 361 -43.79 -20.19 -11.11
C LYS A 361 -44.25 -21.65 -11.13
N ASP A 362 -44.43 -22.29 -9.97
CA ASP A 362 -44.85 -23.69 -9.87
C ASP A 362 -46.36 -23.90 -9.59
N PHE A 363 -47.20 -22.86 -9.72
CA PHE A 363 -48.66 -22.98 -9.51
C PHE A 363 -49.51 -22.87 -10.79
N LEU A 364 -48.98 -23.26 -11.96
CA LEU A 364 -49.81 -23.47 -13.15
C LEU A 364 -49.60 -24.88 -13.70
N GLY A 365 -50.31 -25.84 -13.12
CA GLY A 365 -50.18 -27.22 -13.57
C GLY A 365 -51.14 -28.27 -13.02
N ILE A 366 -52.33 -27.96 -12.49
CA ILE A 366 -53.35 -29.01 -12.30
C ILE A 366 -54.76 -28.49 -12.62
N ARG A 367 -55.40 -29.14 -13.61
CA ARG A 367 -56.81 -29.00 -13.96
C ARG A 367 -57.69 -29.83 -13.00
N GLY A 368 -58.61 -29.14 -12.32
CA GLY A 368 -59.98 -29.58 -11.94
C GLY A 368 -60.17 -30.34 -10.61
N PRO A 369 -61.42 -30.48 -10.08
CA PRO A 369 -62.65 -29.72 -10.31
C PRO A 369 -63.21 -29.05 -9.03
N ALA A 370 -64.27 -28.25 -9.21
CA ALA A 370 -64.97 -27.45 -8.20
C ALA A 370 -65.64 -28.25 -7.06
N LEU A 371 -65.69 -27.69 -5.85
CA LEU A 371 -66.87 -27.72 -4.94
C LEU A 371 -66.71 -26.85 -3.67
N ALA A 372 -67.60 -25.85 -3.59
CA ALA A 372 -68.31 -25.24 -2.45
C ALA A 372 -67.59 -24.48 -1.30
N PRO A 373 -68.25 -23.42 -0.76
CA PRO A 373 -67.64 -22.40 0.10
C PRO A 373 -67.80 -22.72 1.59
N ILE A 374 -66.74 -22.52 2.38
CA ILE A 374 -66.81 -22.65 3.85
C ILE A 374 -66.89 -21.28 4.52
N HIS A 375 -67.80 -21.22 5.49
CA HIS A 375 -68.38 -20.09 6.18
C HIS A 375 -67.42 -19.08 6.81
N ARG A 376 -67.93 -17.85 6.87
CA ARG A 376 -67.50 -16.73 7.71
C ARG A 376 -68.03 -16.96 9.13
N GLU A 377 -67.13 -17.16 10.10
CA GLU A 377 -67.41 -17.00 11.53
C GLU A 377 -66.32 -16.11 12.14
N GLU A 378 -66.69 -14.87 12.46
CA GLU A 378 -66.20 -14.19 13.67
C GLU A 378 -67.10 -14.64 14.83
N PRO A 379 -66.74 -14.54 16.14
CA PRO A 379 -65.65 -13.77 16.77
C PRO A 379 -64.90 -14.53 17.90
N GLN A 380 -63.82 -13.97 18.46
CA GLN A 380 -63.77 -13.55 19.87
C GLN A 380 -62.44 -12.93 20.29
N VAL A 381 -62.59 -11.81 21.01
CA VAL A 381 -61.58 -10.98 21.66
C VAL A 381 -60.94 -11.77 22.81
N GLY A 382 -59.65 -12.06 22.68
CA GLY A 382 -58.81 -12.62 23.73
C GLY A 382 -57.49 -11.88 23.78
N GLN A 383 -57.28 -11.12 24.84
CA GLN A 383 -56.12 -10.28 25.10
C GLN A 383 -54.81 -11.09 25.03
N ASN A 384 -53.85 -10.62 24.24
CA ASN A 384 -52.44 -10.95 24.41
C ASN A 384 -51.64 -9.65 24.57
N PRO A 385 -50.66 -9.59 25.50
CA PRO A 385 -49.98 -8.36 25.83
C PRO A 385 -49.04 -7.91 24.72
N ALA A 386 -49.08 -6.60 24.45
CA ALA A 386 -48.10 -5.78 23.77
C ALA A 386 -46.84 -6.50 23.25
N LEU A 387 -46.81 -6.74 21.94
CA LEU A 387 -45.57 -6.76 21.17
C LEU A 387 -44.96 -5.35 21.28
N ALA A 388 -44.06 -5.20 22.24
CA ALA A 388 -43.16 -4.07 22.30
C ALA A 388 -42.35 -4.02 20.99
N ASP A 389 -42.25 -2.83 20.42
CA ASP A 389 -41.41 -2.45 19.31
C ASP A 389 -40.01 -3.09 19.41
N ASP A 390 -39.83 -4.22 18.73
CA ASP A 390 -38.51 -4.77 18.46
C ASP A 390 -37.91 -3.99 17.28
N SER A 391 -37.66 -2.71 17.55
CA SER A 391 -36.70 -1.87 16.84
C SER A 391 -35.33 -2.48 17.08
N THR A 392 -35.08 -3.60 16.39
CA THR A 392 -33.79 -4.24 16.32
C THR A 392 -32.83 -3.21 15.76
N GLN A 393 -32.06 -2.62 16.67
CA GLN A 393 -30.90 -1.78 16.40
C GLN A 393 -29.92 -2.60 15.58
N THR A 394 -30.16 -2.62 14.28
CA THR A 394 -29.18 -2.97 13.28
C THR A 394 -28.10 -1.92 13.46
N ALA A 395 -26.90 -2.31 13.89
CA ALA A 395 -25.74 -1.44 13.89
C ALA A 395 -25.49 -1.00 12.43
N GLY A 396 -26.18 0.05 12.02
CA GLY A 396 -26.25 0.52 10.65
C GLY A 396 -24.94 1.20 10.30
N ILE A 397 -24.42 0.88 9.12
CA ILE A 397 -23.50 1.79 8.43
C ILE A 397 -24.18 3.17 8.42
N PRO A 398 -23.46 4.28 8.70
CA PRO A 398 -24.03 5.60 8.52
C PRO A 398 -24.57 5.71 7.10
N VAL A 399 -25.89 5.91 6.97
CA VAL A 399 -26.55 6.05 5.68
C VAL A 399 -25.88 7.23 4.97
N GLN A 400 -25.21 6.95 3.85
CA GLN A 400 -24.42 7.95 3.15
C GLN A 400 -25.32 8.77 2.24
N SER A 401 -25.04 10.06 2.18
CA SER A 401 -25.82 10.98 1.37
C SER A 401 -25.37 10.95 -0.09
N ALA A 402 -26.33 10.83 -1.00
CA ALA A 402 -26.11 10.77 -2.43
C ALA A 402 -26.85 11.89 -3.16
N LEU A 403 -26.26 12.36 -4.25
CA LEU A 403 -26.87 13.26 -5.22
C LEU A 403 -27.01 12.52 -6.54
N ILE A 404 -28.20 12.54 -7.14
CA ILE A 404 -28.43 11.90 -8.43
C ILE A 404 -28.29 12.90 -9.58
N LEU A 405 -27.57 12.50 -10.62
CA LEU A 405 -27.52 13.16 -11.93
C LEU A 405 -28.25 12.28 -12.95
N ALA A 406 -29.38 12.77 -13.48
CA ALA A 406 -30.16 12.08 -14.50
C ALA A 406 -30.45 12.99 -15.71
N PRO A 407 -30.60 12.43 -16.93
CA PRO A 407 -31.01 13.22 -18.10
C PRO A 407 -32.42 13.81 -17.92
N GLN A 408 -32.63 15.07 -18.33
CA GLN A 408 -33.90 15.81 -18.14
C GLN A 408 -35.15 15.13 -18.69
N THR A 409 -35.03 14.32 -19.75
CA THR A 409 -36.19 13.87 -20.56
C THR A 409 -36.31 12.36 -20.67
N VAL A 410 -35.45 11.60 -19.98
CA VAL A 410 -35.37 10.14 -20.16
C VAL A 410 -36.18 9.41 -19.10
N TYR A 411 -36.09 9.81 -17.83
CA TYR A 411 -36.75 9.12 -16.72
C TYR A 411 -38.00 9.86 -16.25
N SER A 412 -39.10 9.13 -16.09
CA SER A 412 -40.31 9.64 -15.43
C SER A 412 -40.13 9.70 -13.90
N ASP A 413 -40.95 10.49 -13.21
CA ASP A 413 -40.89 10.59 -11.74
C ASP A 413 -41.09 9.23 -11.05
N ALA A 414 -41.97 8.39 -11.59
CA ALA A 414 -42.20 7.03 -11.09
C ALA A 414 -40.97 6.11 -11.30
N ALA A 415 -40.25 6.27 -12.42
CA ALA A 415 -39.00 5.56 -12.65
C ALA A 415 -37.91 6.01 -11.68
N MET A 416 -37.82 7.31 -11.40
CA MET A 416 -36.88 7.88 -10.43
C MET A 416 -37.15 7.40 -9.01
N GLU A 417 -38.42 7.31 -8.58
CA GLU A 417 -38.76 6.74 -7.26
C GLU A 417 -38.33 5.28 -7.11
N LYS A 418 -38.46 4.46 -8.17
CA LYS A 418 -37.95 3.09 -8.17
C LYS A 418 -36.42 3.05 -8.05
N ILE A 419 -35.72 3.95 -8.75
CA ILE A 419 -34.26 4.07 -8.68
C ILE A 419 -33.82 4.46 -7.27
N GLU A 420 -34.44 5.47 -6.66
CA GLU A 420 -34.12 5.88 -5.29
C GLU A 420 -34.40 4.79 -4.27
N SER A 421 -35.51 4.07 -4.43
CA SER A 421 -35.84 2.92 -3.58
C SER A 421 -34.77 1.83 -3.70
N HIS A 422 -34.28 1.56 -4.91
CA HIS A 422 -33.18 0.62 -5.15
C HIS A 422 -31.86 1.10 -4.53
N LEU A 423 -31.53 2.37 -4.67
CA LEU A 423 -30.33 2.97 -4.06
C LEU A 423 -30.39 2.91 -2.52
N ARG A 424 -31.56 3.18 -1.94
CA ARG A 424 -31.76 3.15 -0.48
C ARG A 424 -31.76 1.73 0.07
N ALA A 425 -32.49 0.80 -0.56
CA ALA A 425 -32.66 -0.56 -0.08
C ALA A 425 -31.47 -1.49 -0.42
N GLY A 426 -30.88 -1.33 -1.60
CA GLY A 426 -29.79 -2.18 -2.08
C GLY A 426 -28.39 -1.65 -1.77
N LEU A 427 -28.23 -0.32 -1.74
CA LEU A 427 -26.91 0.33 -1.66
C LEU A 427 -26.73 1.22 -0.42
N PHE A 428 -27.76 1.33 0.43
CA PHE A 428 -27.78 2.15 1.65
C PHE A 428 -27.41 3.63 1.39
N LEU A 429 -27.82 4.16 0.24
CA LEU A 429 -27.63 5.55 -0.15
C LEU A 429 -28.93 6.34 0.07
N ASP A 430 -28.84 7.41 0.86
CA ASP A 430 -29.94 8.36 1.05
C ASP A 430 -29.82 9.49 0.04
N VAL A 431 -30.75 9.51 -0.91
CA VAL A 431 -30.74 10.49 -1.99
C VAL A 431 -31.28 11.81 -1.44
N ARG A 432 -30.39 12.80 -1.32
CA ARG A 432 -30.73 14.13 -0.77
C ARG A 432 -31.20 15.11 -1.84
N GLU A 433 -30.71 14.94 -3.07
CA GLU A 433 -30.96 15.88 -4.15
C GLU A 433 -30.97 15.16 -5.51
N ARG A 434 -31.89 15.56 -6.37
CA ARG A 434 -31.96 15.17 -7.78
C ARG A 434 -31.58 16.38 -8.64
N ILE A 435 -30.55 16.24 -9.47
CA ILE A 435 -30.16 17.26 -10.44
C ILE A 435 -30.32 16.67 -11.83
N THR A 436 -31.00 17.43 -12.70
CA THR A 436 -31.09 17.08 -14.10
C THR A 436 -29.87 17.62 -14.86
N ALA A 437 -29.18 16.77 -15.62
CA ALA A 437 -27.96 17.12 -16.34
C ALA A 437 -28.11 16.99 -17.86
N GLY A 438 -27.50 17.90 -18.61
CA GLY A 438 -27.38 17.81 -20.07
C GLY A 438 -26.23 16.91 -20.53
N PHE A 439 -25.31 16.55 -19.63
CA PHE A 439 -24.09 15.80 -19.90
C PHE A 439 -23.13 16.52 -20.88
N ASP A 440 -23.15 17.85 -20.86
CA ASP A 440 -22.24 18.74 -21.57
C ASP A 440 -21.49 19.62 -20.55
N PRO A 441 -20.15 19.55 -20.45
CA PRO A 441 -19.38 20.29 -19.45
C PRO A 441 -19.52 21.81 -19.54
N ASP A 442 -19.80 22.35 -20.74
CA ASP A 442 -19.94 23.79 -20.93
C ASP A 442 -21.32 24.30 -20.51
N GLN A 443 -22.36 23.48 -20.69
CA GLN A 443 -23.74 23.80 -20.27
C GLN A 443 -23.95 23.52 -18.78
N ASP A 444 -23.30 22.49 -18.23
CA ASP A 444 -23.49 22.02 -16.85
C ASP A 444 -22.51 22.66 -15.83
N ARG A 445 -21.91 23.82 -16.13
CA ARG A 445 -20.94 24.48 -15.24
C ARG A 445 -21.48 24.77 -13.84
N GLU A 446 -22.76 25.11 -13.75
CA GLU A 446 -23.44 25.35 -12.46
C GLU A 446 -23.59 24.06 -11.64
N ILE A 447 -23.84 22.93 -12.31
CA ILE A 447 -23.90 21.61 -11.66
C ILE A 447 -22.53 21.27 -11.06
N PHE A 448 -21.45 21.55 -11.78
CA PHE A 448 -20.09 21.28 -11.31
C PHE A 448 -19.77 22.14 -10.08
N ALA A 449 -20.18 23.41 -10.07
CA ALA A 449 -20.03 24.30 -8.92
C ALA A 449 -20.83 23.82 -7.71
N ARG A 450 -22.06 23.34 -7.91
CA ARG A 450 -22.90 22.76 -6.84
C ARG A 450 -22.28 21.51 -6.24
N ILE A 451 -21.82 20.57 -7.07
CA ILE A 451 -21.20 19.32 -6.60
C ILE A 451 -19.90 19.60 -5.86
N LYS A 452 -19.11 20.57 -6.31
CA LYS A 452 -17.90 21.02 -5.61
C LYS A 452 -18.17 21.50 -4.18
N ASN A 453 -19.29 22.19 -3.99
CA ASN A 453 -19.67 22.80 -2.72
C ASN A 453 -20.64 21.94 -1.91
N SER A 454 -21.05 20.79 -2.45
CA SER A 454 -21.99 19.90 -1.79
C SER A 454 -21.32 19.14 -0.67
N SER A 455 -22.06 18.93 0.43
CA SER A 455 -21.62 18.11 1.56
C SER A 455 -22.05 16.65 1.41
N VAL A 456 -22.48 16.23 0.22
CA VAL A 456 -22.89 14.84 -0.04
C VAL A 456 -21.67 13.93 -0.20
N ASP A 457 -21.81 12.68 0.24
CA ASP A 457 -20.73 11.71 0.22
C ASP A 457 -20.49 11.16 -1.20
N GLN A 458 -21.54 11.10 -2.02
CA GLN A 458 -21.54 10.44 -3.33
C GLN A 458 -22.36 11.17 -4.38
N VAL A 459 -21.95 11.02 -5.65
CA VAL A 459 -22.75 11.39 -6.83
C VAL A 459 -23.06 10.12 -7.62
N VAL A 460 -24.33 9.94 -7.98
CA VAL A 460 -24.80 8.82 -8.79
C VAL A 460 -25.30 9.36 -10.13
N ILE A 461 -24.59 9.06 -11.20
CA ILE A 461 -25.06 9.25 -12.58
C ILE A 461 -25.97 8.09 -12.93
N VAL A 462 -27.19 8.39 -13.36
CA VAL A 462 -28.14 7.40 -13.89
C VAL A 462 -28.11 7.49 -15.41
N TYR A 463 -27.94 6.35 -16.08
CA TYR A 463 -27.88 6.30 -17.54
C TYR A 463 -28.44 4.98 -18.10
N GLU A 464 -28.99 5.00 -19.30
CA GLU A 464 -29.52 3.78 -19.92
C GLU A 464 -28.39 2.92 -20.49
N VAL A 465 -28.43 1.61 -20.22
CA VAL A 465 -27.37 0.66 -20.59
C VAL A 465 -27.16 0.55 -22.10
N TRP A 466 -28.23 0.69 -22.90
CA TRP A 466 -28.19 0.54 -24.36
C TRP A 466 -27.44 1.69 -25.06
N GLN A 467 -27.32 2.85 -24.41
CA GLN A 467 -26.62 3.99 -24.97
C GLN A 467 -25.11 3.80 -24.82
N PRO A 468 -24.32 3.83 -25.91
CA PRO A 468 -22.89 3.55 -25.81
C PRO A 468 -22.13 4.67 -25.07
N PRO A 469 -21.05 4.34 -24.33
CA PRO A 469 -20.22 5.32 -23.64
C PRO A 469 -19.33 6.08 -24.64
N ILE A 470 -19.93 7.04 -25.36
CA ILE A 470 -19.23 7.86 -26.35
C ILE A 470 -18.19 8.78 -25.69
N ARG A 471 -17.21 9.23 -26.49
CA ARG A 471 -16.10 10.07 -26.01
C ARG A 471 -16.56 11.33 -25.26
N GLY A 472 -17.64 11.97 -25.69
CA GLY A 472 -18.20 13.15 -25.04
C GLY A 472 -18.63 12.88 -23.60
N LEU A 473 -19.36 11.78 -23.38
CA LEU A 473 -19.84 11.38 -22.06
C LEU A 473 -18.69 10.93 -21.14
N LEU A 474 -17.71 10.21 -21.67
CA LEU A 474 -16.50 9.85 -20.93
C LEU A 474 -15.68 11.10 -20.53
N TYR A 475 -15.61 12.10 -21.42
CA TYR A 475 -14.99 13.39 -21.12
C TYR A 475 -15.76 14.16 -20.04
N TYR A 476 -17.09 14.13 -20.07
CA TYR A 476 -17.95 14.70 -19.04
C TYR A 476 -17.69 14.07 -17.67
N ILE A 477 -17.73 12.73 -17.60
CA ILE A 477 -17.47 11.97 -16.36
C ILE A 477 -16.10 12.33 -15.78
N ARG A 478 -15.07 12.42 -16.63
CA ARG A 478 -13.72 12.81 -16.22
C ARG A 478 -13.65 14.26 -15.73
N SER A 479 -14.34 15.16 -16.41
CA SER A 479 -14.38 16.59 -16.05
C SER A 479 -15.11 16.79 -14.72
N LEU A 480 -16.24 16.11 -14.53
CA LEU A 480 -16.98 16.10 -13.27
C LEU A 480 -16.11 15.58 -12.12
N LYS A 481 -15.46 14.42 -12.30
CA LYS A 481 -14.58 13.83 -11.29
C LYS A 481 -13.41 14.75 -10.91
N SER A 482 -12.90 15.55 -11.86
CA SER A 482 -11.81 16.49 -11.59
C SER A 482 -12.19 17.65 -10.65
N VAL A 483 -13.49 17.96 -10.54
CA VAL A 483 -14.03 19.04 -9.70
C VAL A 483 -14.52 18.51 -8.34
N MET A 484 -14.81 17.20 -8.26
CA MET A 484 -15.23 16.53 -7.03
C MET A 484 -14.09 16.48 -5.98
N PRO A 485 -14.40 16.61 -4.69
CA PRO A 485 -13.43 16.36 -3.62
C PRO A 485 -12.80 14.96 -3.71
N GLU A 486 -11.52 14.80 -3.36
CA GLU A 486 -10.78 13.52 -3.49
C GLU A 486 -11.48 12.32 -2.82
N LYS A 487 -12.26 12.56 -1.76
CA LYS A 487 -12.99 11.50 -1.03
C LYS A 487 -14.37 11.18 -1.61
N MET A 488 -14.90 12.02 -2.48
CA MET A 488 -16.25 11.91 -3.02
C MET A 488 -16.27 10.88 -4.15
N GLN A 489 -17.18 9.91 -4.06
CA GLN A 489 -17.27 8.79 -5.01
C GLN A 489 -18.27 9.11 -6.14
N LEU A 490 -17.96 8.66 -7.37
CA LEU A 490 -18.83 8.79 -8.54
C LEU A 490 -19.34 7.42 -8.97
N TRP A 491 -20.64 7.22 -8.91
CA TRP A 491 -21.29 5.97 -9.27
C TRP A 491 -22.03 6.17 -10.58
N ILE A 492 -21.98 5.19 -11.47
CA ILE A 492 -22.70 5.16 -12.73
C ILE A 492 -23.66 3.99 -12.62
N LEU A 493 -24.93 4.29 -12.34
CA LEU A 493 -26.01 3.32 -12.29
C LEU A 493 -26.62 3.18 -13.68
N LEU A 494 -26.38 2.03 -14.30
CA LEU A 494 -26.95 1.68 -15.59
C LEU A 494 -28.31 1.02 -15.41
N THR A 495 -29.33 1.57 -16.08
CA THR A 495 -30.70 1.06 -16.07
C THR A 495 -31.07 0.43 -17.41
N GLY A 496 -32.12 -0.39 -17.42
CA GLY A 496 -32.83 -0.75 -18.64
C GLY A 496 -33.45 0.48 -19.31
N SER A 497 -34.18 0.26 -20.40
CA SER A 497 -34.85 1.36 -21.09
C SER A 497 -35.85 2.04 -20.16
N ALA A 498 -35.89 3.36 -20.17
CA ALA A 498 -36.78 4.15 -19.32
C ALA A 498 -38.28 4.07 -19.72
N GLY A 499 -38.60 3.40 -20.84
CA GLY A 499 -39.96 3.19 -21.36
C GLY A 499 -40.76 2.07 -20.67
N PRO A 500 -40.27 0.82 -20.59
CA PRO A 500 -40.98 -0.27 -19.90
C PRO A 500 -40.90 -0.19 -18.36
N GLU A 501 -41.88 -0.79 -17.66
CA GLU A 501 -41.95 -0.78 -16.18
C GLU A 501 -40.74 -1.42 -15.47
N ASN A 502 -39.91 -2.16 -16.22
CA ASN A 502 -38.73 -2.86 -15.72
C ASN A 502 -37.44 -2.09 -16.08
N LEU A 503 -36.87 -1.42 -15.08
CA LEU A 503 -35.59 -0.70 -15.18
C LEU A 503 -34.38 -1.62 -14.92
N GLY A 504 -34.61 -2.90 -14.64
CA GLY A 504 -33.55 -3.89 -14.41
C GLY A 504 -32.73 -4.13 -15.66
N VAL A 505 -31.42 -4.31 -15.47
CA VAL A 505 -30.48 -4.70 -16.53
C VAL A 505 -30.09 -6.14 -16.30
N GLU A 506 -30.24 -6.96 -17.34
CA GLU A 506 -29.91 -8.37 -17.26
C GLU A 506 -28.42 -8.60 -16.97
N LYS A 507 -28.13 -9.73 -16.31
CA LYS A 507 -26.76 -9.98 -15.86
C LYS A 507 -25.76 -10.20 -17.01
N SER A 508 -26.25 -10.64 -18.17
CA SER A 508 -25.52 -10.96 -19.39
C SER A 508 -25.56 -9.86 -20.46
N ASP A 509 -25.96 -8.64 -20.10
CA ASP A 509 -26.08 -7.54 -21.06
C ASP A 509 -24.69 -7.15 -21.64
N VAL A 510 -24.57 -7.25 -22.97
CA VAL A 510 -23.32 -6.97 -23.70
C VAL A 510 -22.94 -5.48 -23.63
N ASN A 511 -23.94 -4.60 -23.54
CA ASN A 511 -23.71 -3.16 -23.42
C ASN A 511 -23.15 -2.83 -22.03
N PHE A 512 -23.60 -3.52 -20.97
CA PHE A 512 -23.01 -3.38 -19.64
C PHE A 512 -21.51 -3.70 -19.63
N GLU A 513 -21.10 -4.79 -20.28
CA GLU A 513 -19.67 -5.13 -20.41
C GLU A 513 -18.89 -4.10 -21.22
N THR A 514 -19.52 -3.50 -22.23
CA THR A 514 -18.94 -2.40 -23.01
C THR A 514 -18.72 -1.16 -22.14
N TRP A 515 -19.69 -0.83 -21.28
CA TRP A 515 -19.59 0.23 -20.28
C TRP A 515 -18.48 -0.02 -19.26
N LYS A 516 -18.40 -1.23 -18.72
CA LYS A 516 -17.34 -1.62 -17.77
C LYS A 516 -15.96 -1.43 -18.39
N LYS A 517 -15.76 -1.91 -19.61
CA LYS A 517 -14.51 -1.71 -20.37
C LYS A 517 -14.19 -0.23 -20.59
N ALA A 518 -15.18 0.57 -21.00
CA ALA A 518 -14.98 1.99 -21.25
C ALA A 518 -14.60 2.76 -19.98
N VAL A 519 -15.25 2.49 -18.84
CA VAL A 519 -14.94 3.17 -17.58
C VAL A 519 -13.57 2.77 -17.03
N VAL A 520 -13.15 1.52 -17.22
CA VAL A 520 -11.78 1.09 -16.89
C VAL A 520 -10.72 1.92 -17.65
N THR A 521 -11.00 2.37 -18.88
CA THR A 521 -10.06 3.24 -19.63
C THR A 521 -9.90 4.64 -19.04
N LEU A 522 -10.77 5.07 -18.13
CA LEU A 522 -10.64 6.36 -17.44
C LEU A 522 -9.52 6.37 -16.39
N GLU A 523 -9.01 5.20 -15.99
CA GLU A 523 -7.93 5.03 -14.99
C GLU A 523 -8.19 5.75 -13.64
N ASP A 524 -9.45 5.97 -13.26
CA ASP A 524 -9.83 6.63 -12.00
C ASP A 524 -10.55 5.64 -11.05
N PRO A 525 -9.94 5.29 -9.89
CA PRO A 525 -10.50 4.31 -8.96
C PRO A 525 -11.71 4.82 -8.18
N GLY A 526 -12.02 6.11 -8.26
CA GLY A 526 -13.17 6.72 -7.61
C GLY A 526 -14.43 6.76 -8.48
N ILE A 527 -14.43 6.03 -9.60
CA ILE A 527 -15.57 5.86 -10.51
C ILE A 527 -16.00 4.40 -10.48
N THR A 528 -17.30 4.13 -10.36
CA THR A 528 -17.82 2.77 -10.24
C THR A 528 -19.04 2.60 -11.12
N VAL A 529 -19.06 1.54 -11.94
CA VAL A 529 -20.23 1.19 -12.75
C VAL A 529 -21.02 0.10 -12.04
N MET A 530 -22.32 0.31 -11.94
CA MET A 530 -23.28 -0.61 -11.36
C MET A 530 -24.46 -0.75 -12.31
N ARG A 531 -25.23 -1.82 -12.14
CA ARG A 531 -26.48 -2.03 -12.86
C ARG A 531 -27.63 -2.08 -11.88
N MET A 532 -28.79 -1.63 -12.34
CA MET A 532 -30.04 -1.85 -11.63
C MET A 532 -30.44 -3.32 -11.76
N VAL A 533 -30.77 -3.95 -10.62
CA VAL A 533 -31.17 -5.38 -10.54
C VAL A 533 -32.65 -5.49 -10.26
#